data_AF-A0AAE0L216-F1
#
_entry.id   AF-A0AAE0L216-F1
#
_cell.length_a   1.000
_cell.length_b   1.000
_cell.length_c   1.000
_cell.angle_alpha   90.00
_cell.angle_beta   90.00
_cell.angle_gamma   90.00
#
_symmetry.space_group_name_H-M   'P 1'
#
loop_
_entity.id
_entity.type
_entity.pdbx_description
1 polymer ?
#
loop_
_entity_poly.entity_id
_entity_poly.type
_entity_poly.pdbx_seq_one_letter_code
_entity_poly.pdbx_strand_id
1 'polypeptide(L)'
;MSYNMTQKIEFRTYVRGYEPKAAFPHSSTFARLGKCIFLLQKDERLQRTDLLIAQFGGKACLGLQLDMWTDSETHTVYAAVTQTMCIDPTEDPGSTAAQLFLQSELIDFDVFPETAKTGPNIRKWFAEDVLVRNKILCLAVSGVTPDGAADGQCGLVLIPDIREKVDTCLLHQLQRPVLYSIGLAGETSKNPDAKQLLRKHNRVVMLSRQALAFGKDVKKAQTAAGVPEKNLLTLETTAATRWGNQYKQVSTNCVLRSGIDPSLEKYQQNNRNNKDQTRLILIVAIVLLILFQESDPYCCDCFADTFPGLDQFRFAKRS
;
A
#
# COMPACT_ATOMS: atom_id res chain seq x y z
N MET A 1 10.40 4.42 4.28
CA MET A 1 9.66 4.06 5.52
C MET A 1 8.91 5.28 6.01
N SER A 2 7.66 5.16 6.48
CA SER A 2 6.95 6.34 7.01
C SER A 2 7.56 6.78 8.34
N TYR A 3 7.56 8.08 8.60
CA TYR A 3 8.00 8.67 9.86
C TYR A 3 7.27 8.06 11.05
N ASN A 4 5.99 7.71 10.89
CA ASN A 4 5.23 7.00 11.91
C ASN A 4 5.74 5.58 12.23
N MET A 5 6.31 4.82 11.28
CA MET A 5 6.90 3.51 11.60
C MET A 5 8.13 3.63 12.49
N THR A 6 8.99 4.62 12.25
CA THR A 6 10.23 4.82 13.02
C THR A 6 9.96 5.40 14.41
N GLN A 7 8.73 5.82 14.70
CA GLN A 7 8.25 6.26 16.02
C GLN A 7 7.59 5.14 16.84
N LYS A 8 7.16 4.04 16.20
CA LYS A 8 6.55 2.90 16.92
C LYS A 8 7.58 2.21 17.79
N ILE A 9 7.24 2.03 19.06
CA ILE A 9 8.14 1.47 20.08
C ILE A 9 8.52 0.03 19.73
N GLU A 10 7.58 -0.71 19.15
CA GLU A 10 7.72 -2.12 18.76
C GLU A 10 8.76 -2.27 17.63
N PHE A 11 8.72 -1.37 16.64
CA PHE A 11 9.68 -1.35 15.54
C PHE A 11 11.07 -0.87 15.99
N ARG A 12 11.11 0.09 16.93
CA ARG A 12 12.36 0.53 17.55
C ARG A 12 13.03 -0.58 18.34
N THR A 13 12.26 -1.34 19.10
CA THR A 13 12.75 -2.49 19.88
C THR A 13 13.24 -3.61 18.96
N TYR A 14 12.54 -3.89 17.85
CA TYR A 14 12.99 -4.86 16.86
C TYR A 14 14.37 -4.52 16.26
N VAL A 15 14.56 -3.28 15.78
CA VAL A 15 15.83 -2.87 15.16
C VAL A 15 16.96 -2.70 16.18
N ARG A 16 16.65 -2.19 17.38
CA ARG A 16 17.63 -2.10 18.47
C ARG A 16 18.02 -3.46 19.04
N GLY A 17 17.23 -4.50 18.78
CA GLY A 17 17.60 -5.88 19.06
C GLY A 17 18.77 -6.38 18.19
N TYR A 18 18.97 -5.81 17.00
CA TYR A 18 20.12 -6.09 16.14
C TYR A 18 21.30 -5.15 16.39
N GLU A 19 21.04 -3.85 16.58
CA GLU A 19 22.07 -2.85 16.91
C GLU A 19 21.53 -1.87 17.96
N PRO A 20 21.93 -2.00 19.24
CA PRO A 20 21.35 -1.27 20.37
C PRO A 20 21.40 0.26 20.23
N LYS A 21 22.37 0.79 19.47
CA LYS A 21 22.55 2.23 19.24
C LYS A 21 21.95 2.73 17.93
N ALA A 22 21.28 1.89 17.16
CA ALA A 22 20.71 2.29 15.88
C ALA A 22 19.66 3.40 16.04
N ALA A 23 19.95 4.55 15.44
CA ALA A 23 18.97 5.60 15.19
C ALA A 23 18.40 5.42 13.78
N PHE A 24 17.08 5.51 13.64
CA PHE A 24 16.46 5.44 12.32
C PHE A 24 16.80 6.70 11.52
N PRO A 25 17.18 6.56 10.24
CA PRO A 25 17.36 7.70 9.37
C PRO A 25 16.04 8.48 9.27
N HIS A 26 16.11 9.81 9.29
CA HIS A 26 14.95 10.65 9.01
C HIS A 26 14.45 10.40 7.57
N SER A 27 13.19 10.68 7.23
CA SER A 27 12.66 10.52 5.86
C SER A 27 13.51 11.25 4.83
N SER A 28 13.97 12.45 5.17
CA SER A 28 14.95 13.22 4.37
C SER A 28 16.30 12.52 4.22
N THR A 29 16.74 11.71 5.17
CA THR A 29 17.96 10.90 5.05
C THR A 29 17.78 9.78 4.04
N PHE A 30 16.62 9.11 3.99
CA PHE A 30 16.32 8.13 2.94
C PHE A 30 16.29 8.78 1.55
N ALA A 31 15.69 9.96 1.43
CA ALA A 31 15.71 10.72 0.17
C ALA A 31 17.14 11.08 -0.25
N ARG A 32 17.99 11.52 0.69
CA ARG A 32 19.41 11.80 0.43
C ARG A 32 20.20 10.56 0.02
N LEU A 33 19.99 9.43 0.70
CA LEU A 33 20.64 8.16 0.35
C LEU A 33 20.20 7.68 -1.03
N GLY A 34 18.90 7.71 -1.34
CA GLY A 34 18.37 7.38 -2.66
C GLY A 34 18.97 8.29 -3.74
N LYS A 35 19.05 9.60 -3.49
CA LYS A 35 19.70 10.57 -4.40
C LYS A 35 21.20 10.31 -4.55
N CYS A 36 21.92 9.96 -3.49
CA CYS A 36 23.34 9.62 -3.57
C CYS A 36 23.57 8.36 -4.41
N ILE A 37 22.82 7.28 -4.16
CA ILE A 37 22.90 6.05 -4.96
C ILE A 37 22.57 6.35 -6.42
N PHE A 38 21.50 7.11 -6.67
CA PHE A 38 21.11 7.55 -8.01
C PHE A 38 22.23 8.30 -8.72
N LEU A 39 22.90 9.25 -8.05
CA LEU A 39 23.99 10.03 -8.63
C LEU A 39 25.24 9.17 -8.88
N LEU A 40 25.59 8.27 -7.96
CA LEU A 40 26.74 7.39 -8.10
C LEU A 40 26.59 6.40 -9.25
N GLN A 41 25.37 5.92 -9.50
CA GLN A 41 25.09 4.96 -10.56
C GLN A 41 24.71 5.63 -11.89
N LYS A 42 24.57 6.96 -11.92
CA LYS A 42 23.99 7.68 -13.06
C LYS A 42 24.80 7.48 -14.34
N ASP A 43 26.10 7.71 -14.30
CA ASP A 43 26.93 7.73 -15.51
C ASP A 43 27.05 6.33 -16.12
N GLU A 44 27.28 5.32 -15.26
CA GLU A 44 27.34 3.91 -15.67
C GLU A 44 25.99 3.43 -16.23
N ARG A 45 24.88 3.83 -15.59
CA ARG A 45 23.53 3.57 -16.09
C ARG A 45 23.29 4.19 -17.46
N LEU A 46 23.64 5.46 -17.64
CA LEU A 46 23.47 6.16 -18.92
C LEU A 46 24.29 5.48 -20.02
N GLN A 47 25.52 5.06 -19.73
CA GLN A 47 26.33 4.30 -20.68
C GLN A 47 25.69 2.97 -21.05
N ARG A 48 25.18 2.20 -20.07
CA ARG A 48 24.45 0.95 -20.35
C ARG A 48 23.22 1.19 -21.22
N THR A 49 22.41 2.18 -20.88
CA THR A 49 21.21 2.53 -21.66
C THR A 49 21.58 2.95 -23.08
N ASP A 50 22.60 3.81 -23.26
CA ASP A 50 23.07 4.26 -24.58
C ASP A 50 23.57 3.07 -25.43
N LEU A 51 24.34 2.14 -24.84
CA LEU A 51 24.82 0.93 -25.52
C LEU A 51 23.68 0.01 -25.94
N LEU A 52 22.71 -0.23 -25.06
CA LEU A 52 21.56 -1.08 -25.36
C LEU A 52 20.70 -0.48 -26.48
N ILE A 53 20.42 0.82 -26.42
CA ILE A 53 19.68 1.52 -27.48
C ILE A 53 20.42 1.39 -28.82
N ALA A 54 21.74 1.53 -28.83
CA ALA A 54 22.55 1.36 -30.04
C ALA A 54 22.52 -0.08 -30.58
N GLN A 55 22.64 -1.08 -29.71
CA GLN A 55 22.58 -2.52 -30.06
C GLN A 55 21.25 -2.88 -30.74
N PHE A 56 20.14 -2.30 -30.27
CA PHE A 56 18.82 -2.49 -30.87
C PHE A 56 18.50 -1.51 -32.01
N GLY A 57 19.48 -0.71 -32.46
CA GLY A 57 19.32 0.24 -33.56
C GLY A 57 18.27 1.31 -33.29
N GLY A 58 18.14 1.75 -32.03
CA GLY A 58 17.14 2.72 -31.57
C GLY A 58 15.72 2.15 -31.42
N LYS A 59 15.53 0.84 -31.62
CA LYS A 59 14.24 0.16 -31.48
C LYS A 59 13.95 -0.17 -30.01
N ALA A 60 12.72 -0.61 -29.78
CA ALA A 60 12.17 -0.91 -28.47
C ALA A 60 13.00 -1.96 -27.72
N CYS A 61 13.58 -1.56 -26.59
CA CYS A 61 14.42 -2.38 -25.72
C CYS A 61 14.26 -2.08 -24.21
N LEU A 62 13.47 -1.06 -23.85
CA LEU A 62 13.32 -0.58 -22.48
C LEU A 62 11.87 -0.68 -21.99
N GLY A 63 11.63 -1.33 -20.86
CA GLY A 63 10.40 -1.18 -20.09
C GLY A 63 10.53 -0.04 -19.10
N LEU A 64 9.50 0.78 -18.92
CA LEU A 64 9.46 1.82 -17.89
C LEU A 64 8.30 1.59 -16.93
N GLN A 65 8.53 1.81 -15.65
CA GLN A 65 7.49 1.81 -14.63
C GLN A 65 7.44 3.17 -13.95
N LEU A 66 6.25 3.73 -13.85
CA LEU A 66 5.97 5.00 -13.17
C LEU A 66 5.22 4.71 -11.87
N ASP A 67 5.76 5.15 -10.74
CA ASP A 67 5.15 5.05 -9.42
C ASP A 67 5.05 6.44 -8.78
N MET A 68 3.86 6.80 -8.30
CA MET A 68 3.57 8.11 -7.72
C MET A 68 2.76 7.96 -6.43
N TRP A 69 3.30 8.48 -5.32
CA TRP A 69 2.61 8.44 -4.04
C TRP A 69 2.62 9.79 -3.34
N THR A 70 1.59 10.00 -2.53
CA THR A 70 1.49 11.18 -1.67
C THR A 70 1.79 10.76 -0.24
N ASP A 71 2.79 11.40 0.37
CA ASP A 71 2.99 11.31 1.80
C ASP A 71 1.82 12.00 2.50
N SER A 72 1.10 11.25 3.33
CA SER A 72 -0.09 11.76 4.01
C SER A 72 0.23 12.75 5.12
N GLU A 73 1.46 12.78 5.62
CA GLU A 73 1.88 13.67 6.70
C GLU A 73 2.35 15.03 6.16
N THR A 74 3.20 15.00 5.14
CA THR A 74 3.76 16.23 4.55
C THR A 74 2.96 16.75 3.35
N HIS A 75 1.98 15.98 2.88
CA HIS A 75 1.25 16.20 1.63
C HIS A 75 2.16 16.30 0.39
N THR A 76 3.42 15.87 0.52
CA THR A 76 4.39 15.88 -0.57
C THR A 76 4.09 14.74 -1.52
N VAL A 77 4.06 15.05 -2.82
CA VAL A 77 3.98 14.05 -3.87
C VAL A 77 5.40 13.64 -4.24
N TYR A 78 5.67 12.36 -4.19
CA TYR A 78 6.89 11.75 -4.70
C TYR A 78 6.57 11.02 -5.98
N ALA A 79 7.52 11.02 -6.90
CA ALA A 79 7.44 10.26 -8.13
C ALA A 79 8.75 9.50 -8.34
N ALA A 80 8.63 8.28 -8.86
CA ALA A 80 9.74 7.43 -9.22
C ALA A 80 9.52 6.86 -10.61
N VAL A 81 10.59 6.81 -11.39
CA VAL A 81 10.61 6.11 -12.67
C VAL A 81 11.71 5.06 -12.63
N THR A 82 11.33 3.83 -12.89
CA THR A 82 12.23 2.67 -12.96
C THR A 82 12.31 2.19 -14.39
N GLN A 83 13.51 2.04 -14.93
CA GLN A 83 13.71 1.33 -16.19
C GLN A 83 13.95 -0.16 -15.91
N THR A 84 13.49 -1.00 -16.83
CA THR A 84 13.78 -2.43 -16.85
C THR A 84 14.26 -2.82 -18.23
N MET A 85 15.36 -3.56 -18.28
CA MET A 85 15.97 -4.06 -19.50
C MET A 85 16.25 -5.55 -19.37
N CYS A 86 16.26 -6.25 -20.49
CA CYS A 86 16.71 -7.63 -20.56
C CYS A 86 18.18 -7.64 -20.96
N ILE A 87 19.02 -8.31 -20.18
CA ILE A 87 20.45 -8.42 -20.45
C ILE A 87 20.78 -9.86 -20.80
N ASP A 88 21.53 -10.02 -21.89
CA ASP A 88 22.11 -11.30 -22.26
C ASP A 88 23.46 -11.49 -21.55
N PRO A 89 23.58 -12.48 -20.64
CA PRO A 89 24.82 -12.75 -19.91
C PRO A 89 25.98 -13.21 -20.80
N THR A 90 25.73 -13.63 -22.06
CA THR A 90 26.80 -14.08 -22.97
C THR A 90 27.76 -12.96 -23.42
N GLU A 91 27.42 -11.70 -23.13
CA GLU A 91 28.27 -10.53 -23.39
C GLU A 91 29.15 -10.14 -22.18
N ASP A 92 29.04 -10.81 -21.03
CA ASP A 92 29.85 -10.55 -19.83
C ASP A 92 31.01 -11.57 -19.71
N PRO A 93 32.28 -11.14 -19.85
CA PRO A 93 33.45 -12.02 -19.80
C PRO A 93 33.69 -12.55 -18.37
N GLY A 94 32.93 -13.58 -18.00
CA GLY A 94 32.95 -14.22 -16.69
C GLY A 94 31.63 -14.91 -16.31
N SER A 95 30.54 -14.63 -17.04
CA SER A 95 29.24 -15.23 -16.77
C SER A 95 29.10 -16.61 -17.40
N THR A 96 28.85 -17.62 -16.57
CA THR A 96 28.47 -18.97 -17.01
C THR A 96 26.96 -19.15 -17.13
N ALA A 97 26.17 -18.09 -16.90
CA ALA A 97 24.72 -18.17 -16.91
C ALA A 97 24.20 -18.15 -18.35
N ALA A 98 23.51 -19.22 -18.77
CA ALA A 98 22.89 -19.31 -20.09
C ALA A 98 21.48 -18.67 -20.17
N GLN A 99 21.13 -17.81 -19.22
CA GLN A 99 19.76 -17.33 -19.04
C GLN A 99 19.69 -15.80 -19.02
N LEU A 100 18.87 -15.25 -19.90
CA LEU A 100 18.48 -13.84 -19.89
C LEU A 100 18.03 -13.41 -18.50
N PHE A 101 18.53 -12.28 -18.01
CA PHE A 101 18.09 -11.70 -16.75
C PHE A 101 17.50 -10.30 -16.95
N LEU A 102 16.51 -9.97 -16.13
CA LEU A 102 15.93 -8.64 -16.09
C LEU A 102 16.72 -7.79 -15.09
N GLN A 103 17.22 -6.66 -15.57
CA GLN A 103 17.84 -5.64 -14.74
C GLN A 103 16.89 -4.46 -14.63
N SER A 104 16.55 -4.09 -13.38
CA SER A 104 15.72 -2.93 -13.08
C SER A 104 16.53 -1.86 -12.36
N GLU A 105 16.42 -0.62 -12.81
CA GLU A 105 17.21 0.50 -12.30
C GLU A 105 16.35 1.76 -12.14
N LEU A 106 16.58 2.50 -11.06
CA LEU A 106 15.91 3.77 -10.81
C LEU A 106 16.52 4.88 -11.70
N ILE A 107 15.71 5.46 -12.59
CA ILE A 107 16.14 6.51 -13.54
C ILE A 107 15.68 7.92 -13.14
N ASP A 108 14.70 8.03 -12.25
CA ASP A 108 14.32 9.27 -11.61
C ASP A 108 13.64 8.97 -10.27
N PHE A 109 13.94 9.77 -9.25
CA PHE A 109 13.26 9.74 -7.96
C PHE A 109 13.40 11.09 -7.28
N ASP A 110 12.30 11.82 -7.19
CA ASP A 110 12.27 13.11 -6.50
C ASP A 110 10.84 13.46 -6.07
N VAL A 111 10.72 14.61 -5.39
CA VAL A 111 9.45 15.31 -5.23
C VAL A 111 8.92 15.69 -6.61
N PHE A 112 7.66 15.38 -6.87
CA PHE A 112 7.02 15.75 -8.13
C PHE A 112 7.02 17.29 -8.26
N PRO A 113 7.54 17.82 -9.38
CA PRO A 113 7.90 19.24 -9.47
C PRO A 113 6.70 20.18 -9.57
N GLU A 114 5.52 19.65 -9.91
CA GLU A 114 4.31 20.43 -10.14
C GLU A 114 3.37 20.35 -8.92
N THR A 115 2.65 21.44 -8.66
CA THR A 115 1.76 21.57 -7.49
C THR A 115 0.53 20.65 -7.55
N ALA A 116 0.18 20.14 -8.75
CA ALA A 116 -0.96 19.26 -8.96
C ALA A 116 -0.59 18.08 -9.87
N LYS A 117 -1.05 16.88 -9.50
CA LYS A 117 -0.91 15.62 -10.24
C LYS A 117 -1.91 15.53 -11.40
N THR A 118 -1.87 16.47 -12.34
CA THR A 118 -2.73 16.41 -13.52
C THR A 118 -2.03 15.64 -14.65
N GLY A 119 -2.82 15.04 -15.55
CA GLY A 119 -2.28 14.37 -16.75
C GLY A 119 -1.29 15.27 -17.54
N PRO A 120 -1.62 16.53 -17.86
CA PRO A 120 -0.69 17.43 -18.55
C PRO A 120 0.63 17.67 -17.81
N ASN A 121 0.59 17.85 -16.49
CA ASN A 121 1.78 18.03 -15.66
C ASN A 121 2.66 16.77 -15.66
N ILE A 122 2.04 15.60 -15.55
CA ILE A 122 2.73 14.31 -15.61
C ILE A 122 3.34 14.09 -17.00
N ARG A 123 2.62 14.40 -18.08
CA ARG A 123 3.12 14.33 -19.46
C ARG A 123 4.37 15.20 -19.64
N LYS A 124 4.30 16.46 -19.18
CA LYS A 124 5.40 17.42 -19.28
C LYS A 124 6.64 16.91 -18.52
N TRP A 125 6.47 16.60 -17.24
CA TRP A 125 7.57 16.07 -16.41
C TRP A 125 8.16 14.77 -16.98
N PHE A 126 7.33 13.83 -17.39
CA PHE A 126 7.83 12.56 -17.90
C PHE A 126 8.54 12.71 -19.25
N ALA A 127 7.88 13.34 -20.23
CA ALA A 127 8.40 13.40 -21.61
C ALA A 127 9.50 14.44 -21.79
N GLU A 128 9.34 15.64 -21.21
CA GLU A 128 10.24 16.77 -21.47
C GLU A 128 11.39 16.83 -20.46
N ASP A 129 11.28 16.14 -19.32
CA ASP A 129 12.30 16.16 -18.28
C ASP A 129 12.91 14.78 -18.03
N VAL A 130 12.13 13.77 -17.59
CA VAL A 130 12.69 12.44 -17.25
C VAL A 130 13.34 11.74 -18.44
N LEU A 131 12.64 11.64 -19.58
CA LEU A 131 13.18 10.96 -20.76
C LEU A 131 14.38 11.72 -21.33
N VAL A 132 14.30 13.05 -21.41
CA VAL A 132 15.37 13.91 -21.93
C VAL A 132 16.62 13.82 -21.06
N ARG A 133 16.50 13.95 -19.73
CA ARG A 133 17.64 13.85 -18.79
C ARG A 133 18.31 12.49 -18.82
N ASN A 134 17.57 11.43 -19.15
CA ASN A 134 18.08 10.08 -19.26
C ASN A 134 18.43 9.67 -20.70
N LYS A 135 18.35 10.58 -21.68
CA LYS A 135 18.60 10.33 -23.11
C LYS A 135 17.78 9.17 -23.69
N ILE A 136 16.60 8.91 -23.15
CA ILE A 136 15.73 7.83 -23.61
C ILE A 136 14.83 8.35 -24.72
N LEU A 137 14.96 7.76 -25.91
CA LEU A 137 14.05 8.00 -27.03
C LEU A 137 12.74 7.25 -26.81
N CYS A 138 11.60 7.87 -27.12
CA CYS A 138 10.29 7.21 -27.03
C CYS A 138 10.20 5.93 -27.88
N LEU A 139 10.95 5.86 -28.99
CA LEU A 139 11.02 4.68 -29.85
C LEU A 139 11.71 3.49 -29.17
N ALA A 140 12.69 3.75 -28.30
CA ALA A 140 13.41 2.75 -27.54
C ALA A 140 12.59 2.15 -26.38
N VAL A 141 11.47 2.77 -26.02
CA VAL A 141 10.55 2.27 -25.00
C VAL A 141 9.66 1.18 -25.61
N SER A 142 9.66 0.00 -25.01
CA SER A 142 8.79 -1.14 -25.34
C SER A 142 7.43 -1.06 -24.65
N GLY A 143 7.39 -0.54 -23.43
CA GLY A 143 6.17 -0.43 -22.63
C GLY A 143 6.35 0.52 -21.46
N VAL A 144 5.26 1.18 -21.05
CA VAL A 144 5.23 2.01 -19.84
C VAL A 144 4.09 1.56 -18.93
N THR A 145 4.41 1.30 -17.67
CA THR A 145 3.46 0.81 -16.67
C THR A 145 3.27 1.83 -15.55
N PRO A 146 2.18 2.62 -15.56
CA PRO A 146 1.82 3.46 -14.42
C PRO A 146 1.20 2.63 -13.29
N ASP A 147 1.34 3.13 -12.07
CA ASP A 147 0.79 2.63 -10.81
C ASP A 147 -0.74 2.74 -10.69
N GLY A 148 -1.51 2.38 -11.72
CA GLY A 148 -2.97 2.26 -11.64
C GLY A 148 -3.76 3.56 -11.37
N ALA A 149 -3.10 4.64 -10.97
CA ALA A 149 -3.69 5.95 -10.76
C ALA A 149 -4.14 6.53 -12.10
N ALA A 150 -5.36 7.08 -12.12
CA ALA A 150 -5.95 7.63 -13.34
C ALA A 150 -5.09 8.76 -13.93
N ASP A 151 -4.52 9.62 -13.09
CA ASP A 151 -3.73 10.77 -13.53
C ASP A 151 -2.45 10.34 -14.25
N GLY A 152 -1.76 9.31 -13.74
CA GLY A 152 -0.57 8.73 -14.36
C GLY A 152 -0.86 8.15 -15.75
N GLN A 153 -1.95 7.39 -15.87
CA GLN A 153 -2.43 6.86 -17.16
C GLN A 153 -2.77 8.00 -18.13
N CYS A 154 -3.56 8.97 -17.68
CA CYS A 154 -3.95 10.13 -18.48
C CYS A 154 -2.72 10.89 -18.99
N GLY A 155 -1.70 11.11 -18.16
CA GLY A 155 -0.49 11.81 -18.57
C GLY A 155 0.32 11.05 -19.62
N LEU A 156 0.52 9.74 -19.43
CA LEU A 156 1.28 8.93 -20.39
C LEU A 156 0.57 8.79 -21.74
N VAL A 157 -0.77 8.70 -21.74
CA VAL A 157 -1.58 8.66 -22.97
C VAL A 157 -1.52 9.98 -23.75
N LEU A 158 -1.12 11.10 -23.14
CA LEU A 158 -0.91 12.37 -23.86
C LEU A 158 0.42 12.41 -24.64
N ILE A 159 1.29 11.41 -24.52
CA ILE A 159 2.55 11.32 -25.26
C ILE A 159 2.32 10.46 -26.51
N PRO A 160 2.33 11.03 -27.74
CA PRO A 160 1.95 10.30 -28.95
C PRO A 160 2.72 9.00 -29.17
N ASP A 161 4.05 9.02 -29.03
CA ASP A 161 4.92 7.87 -29.29
C ASP A 161 4.90 6.78 -28.20
N ILE A 162 4.23 7.06 -27.07
CA ILE A 162 4.13 6.16 -25.92
C ILE A 162 2.71 5.67 -25.70
N ARG A 163 1.68 6.41 -26.15
CA ARG A 163 0.26 6.14 -25.89
C ARG A 163 -0.14 4.67 -26.05
N GLU A 164 0.27 4.04 -27.15
CA GLU A 164 -0.09 2.65 -27.48
C GLU A 164 0.73 1.60 -26.71
N LYS A 165 1.76 2.06 -25.98
CA LYS A 165 2.68 1.24 -25.18
C LYS A 165 2.35 1.32 -23.68
N VAL A 166 1.31 2.07 -23.30
CA VAL A 166 0.89 2.22 -21.90
C VAL A 166 0.02 1.03 -21.53
N ASP A 167 0.48 0.23 -20.56
CA ASP A 167 -0.35 -0.81 -19.95
C ASP A 167 -0.39 -0.62 -18.44
N THR A 168 -1.58 -0.68 -17.87
CA THR A 168 -1.76 -0.47 -16.44
C THR A 168 -1.21 -1.64 -15.65
N CYS A 169 -0.49 -1.35 -14.55
CA CYS A 169 0.01 -2.36 -13.63
C CYS A 169 -1.01 -3.49 -13.37
N LEU A 170 -0.63 -4.74 -13.69
CA LEU A 170 -1.50 -5.92 -13.55
C LEU A 170 -2.08 -6.06 -12.15
N LEU A 171 -1.32 -5.69 -11.12
CA LEU A 171 -1.79 -5.75 -9.73
C LEU A 171 -2.93 -4.76 -9.48
N HIS A 172 -2.89 -3.57 -10.09
CA HIS A 172 -4.02 -2.64 -10.07
C HIS A 172 -5.20 -3.12 -10.92
N GLN A 173 -4.92 -3.79 -12.05
CA GLN A 173 -5.97 -4.43 -12.84
C GLN A 173 -6.68 -5.54 -12.05
N LEU A 174 -5.96 -6.36 -11.28
CA LEU A 174 -6.52 -7.40 -10.41
C LEU A 174 -7.25 -6.82 -9.18
N GLN A 175 -6.78 -5.68 -8.66
CA GLN A 175 -7.45 -5.01 -7.54
C GLN A 175 -8.85 -4.54 -7.92
N ARG A 176 -9.06 -4.04 -9.14
CA ARG A 176 -10.36 -3.51 -9.58
C ARG A 176 -11.48 -4.55 -9.41
N PRO A 177 -11.42 -5.76 -9.99
CA PRO A 177 -12.39 -6.83 -9.77
C PRO A 177 -12.65 -7.10 -8.29
N VAL A 178 -11.62 -7.14 -7.45
CA VAL A 178 -11.78 -7.32 -6.00
C VAL A 178 -12.60 -6.18 -5.41
N LEU A 179 -12.27 -4.91 -5.69
CA LEU A 179 -13.03 -3.74 -5.20
C LEU A 179 -14.48 -3.73 -5.71
N TYR A 180 -14.73 -4.12 -6.95
CA TYR A 180 -16.07 -4.29 -7.49
C TYR A 180 -16.83 -5.40 -6.75
N SER A 181 -16.18 -6.54 -6.48
CA SER A 181 -16.77 -7.69 -5.80
C SER A 181 -17.13 -7.42 -4.34
N ILE A 182 -16.39 -6.55 -3.64
CA ILE A 182 -16.69 -6.14 -2.26
C ILE A 182 -17.49 -4.83 -2.16
N GLY A 183 -17.96 -4.31 -3.30
CA GLY A 183 -18.86 -3.15 -3.35
C GLY A 183 -18.21 -1.78 -3.09
N LEU A 184 -16.87 -1.70 -3.12
CA LEU A 184 -16.12 -0.45 -2.93
C LEU A 184 -15.83 0.30 -4.24
N ALA A 185 -16.04 -0.33 -5.41
CA ALA A 185 -15.95 0.28 -6.73
C ALA A 185 -17.21 0.03 -7.56
N GLY A 186 -17.39 0.83 -8.63
CA GLY A 186 -18.57 0.84 -9.49
C GLY A 186 -19.66 1.79 -9.01
N GLU A 187 -20.58 2.15 -9.91
CA GLU A 187 -21.74 3.02 -9.59
C GLU A 187 -22.69 2.33 -8.60
N THR A 188 -22.93 1.03 -8.81
CA THR A 188 -23.78 0.19 -7.95
C THR A 188 -22.97 -0.93 -7.32
N SER A 189 -23.09 -1.06 -5.99
CA SER A 189 -22.40 -2.09 -5.22
C SER A 189 -22.95 -3.48 -5.55
N LYS A 190 -22.12 -4.35 -6.12
CA LYS A 190 -22.50 -5.75 -6.41
C LYS A 190 -22.54 -6.64 -5.16
N ASN A 191 -22.03 -6.17 -4.03
CA ASN A 191 -22.07 -6.87 -2.74
C ASN A 191 -22.31 -5.86 -1.59
N PRO A 192 -23.59 -5.51 -1.32
CA PRO A 192 -23.94 -4.52 -0.30
C PRO A 192 -23.52 -4.96 1.12
N ASP A 193 -23.53 -6.26 1.41
CA ASP A 193 -23.22 -6.80 2.73
C ASP A 193 -21.73 -6.66 3.07
N ALA A 194 -20.85 -7.05 2.14
CA ALA A 194 -19.40 -6.84 2.30
C ALA A 194 -19.06 -5.35 2.44
N LYS A 195 -19.71 -4.49 1.64
CA LYS A 195 -19.57 -3.03 1.77
C LYS A 195 -20.01 -2.53 3.14
N GLN A 196 -21.13 -3.04 3.66
CA GLN A 196 -21.65 -2.66 4.97
C GLN A 196 -20.73 -3.14 6.09
N LEU A 197 -20.17 -4.35 5.99
CA LEU A 197 -19.19 -4.90 6.93
C LEU A 197 -17.93 -4.04 6.97
N LEU A 198 -17.34 -3.71 5.82
CA LEU A 198 -16.16 -2.85 5.75
C LEU A 198 -16.42 -1.46 6.33
N ARG A 199 -17.60 -0.87 6.09
CA ARG A 199 -18.01 0.39 6.72
C ARG A 199 -18.05 0.27 8.24
N LYS A 200 -18.51 -0.85 8.79
CA LYS A 200 -18.55 -1.08 10.25
C LYS A 200 -17.14 -1.19 10.83
N HIS A 201 -16.26 -1.97 10.22
CA HIS A 201 -14.86 -2.07 10.63
C HIS A 201 -14.15 -0.71 10.61
N ASN A 202 -14.39 0.11 9.57
CA ASN A 202 -13.86 1.47 9.50
C ASN A 202 -14.38 2.37 10.63
N ARG A 203 -15.64 2.26 11.04
CA ARG A 203 -16.19 3.04 12.18
C ARG A 203 -15.53 2.65 13.50
N VAL A 204 -15.28 1.37 13.74
CA VAL A 204 -14.58 0.90 14.96
C VAL A 204 -13.16 1.47 15.00
N VAL A 205 -12.47 1.47 13.86
CA VAL A 205 -11.12 2.02 13.76
C VAL A 205 -11.14 3.54 13.97
N MET A 206 -12.10 4.26 13.39
CA MET A 206 -12.29 5.69 13.65
C MET A 206 -12.53 5.97 15.13
N LEU A 207 -13.40 5.20 15.78
CA LEU A 207 -13.67 5.33 17.21
C LEU A 207 -12.39 5.15 18.03
N SER A 208 -11.55 4.17 17.70
CA SER A 208 -10.27 3.96 18.39
C SER A 208 -9.29 5.13 18.28
N ARG A 209 -9.40 5.91 17.20
CA ARG A 209 -8.58 7.12 16.99
C ARG A 209 -9.16 8.33 17.72
N GLN A 210 -10.48 8.46 17.73
CA GLN A 210 -11.19 9.58 18.34
C GLN A 210 -11.30 9.44 19.86
N ALA A 211 -11.40 8.21 20.36
CA ALA A 211 -11.52 7.88 21.77
C ALA A 211 -10.32 7.04 22.22
N LEU A 212 -9.27 7.71 22.71
CA LEU A 212 -8.06 7.04 23.21
C LEU A 212 -8.36 6.01 24.31
N ALA A 213 -9.41 6.21 25.10
CA ALA A 213 -9.87 5.26 26.11
C ALA A 213 -10.32 3.92 25.50
N PHE A 214 -11.05 3.97 24.38
CA PHE A 214 -11.49 2.76 23.67
C PHE A 214 -10.30 1.97 23.13
N GLY A 215 -9.32 2.63 22.49
CA GLY A 215 -8.12 1.95 22.00
C GLY A 215 -7.28 1.33 23.13
N LYS A 216 -7.21 1.99 24.30
CA LYS A 216 -6.54 1.44 25.49
C LYS A 216 -7.27 0.21 26.05
N ASP A 217 -8.60 0.23 26.08
CA ASP A 217 -9.39 -0.89 26.59
C ASP A 217 -9.25 -2.14 25.69
N VAL A 218 -9.18 -1.98 24.37
CA VAL A 218 -8.88 -3.08 23.44
C VAL A 218 -7.49 -3.69 23.70
N LYS A 219 -6.47 -2.86 23.98
CA LYS A 219 -5.12 -3.35 24.35
C LYS A 219 -5.13 -4.08 25.69
N LYS A 220 -5.83 -3.54 26.70
CA LYS A 220 -5.98 -4.19 28.01
C LYS A 220 -6.64 -5.56 27.91
N ALA A 221 -7.65 -5.70 27.05
CA ALA A 221 -8.32 -6.97 26.81
C ALA A 221 -7.35 -8.03 26.26
N GLN A 222 -6.47 -7.64 25.32
CA GLN A 222 -5.43 -8.53 24.80
C GLN A 222 -4.40 -8.92 25.88
N THR A 223 -3.94 -7.96 26.70
CA THR A 223 -3.02 -8.25 27.80
C THR A 223 -3.66 -9.19 28.84
N ALA A 224 -4.93 -8.97 29.16
CA ALA A 224 -5.69 -9.85 30.06
C ALA A 224 -5.87 -11.27 29.50
N ALA A 225 -5.85 -11.42 28.17
CA ALA A 225 -5.85 -12.70 27.48
C ALA A 225 -4.45 -13.33 27.35
N GLY A 226 -3.42 -12.74 27.97
CA GLY A 226 -2.06 -13.28 27.99
C GLY A 226 -1.22 -12.96 26.76
N VAL A 227 -1.66 -12.04 25.89
CA VAL A 227 -0.87 -11.62 24.72
C VAL A 227 0.34 -10.78 25.18
N PRO A 228 1.59 -11.18 24.86
CA PRO A 228 2.78 -10.40 25.19
C PRO A 228 2.74 -9.02 24.56
N GLU A 229 3.29 -8.00 25.24
CA GLU A 229 3.23 -6.60 24.79
C GLU A 229 3.75 -6.40 23.35
N LYS A 230 4.82 -7.11 22.98
CA LYS A 230 5.40 -7.10 21.63
C LYS A 230 4.49 -7.65 20.52
N ASN A 231 3.45 -8.40 20.87
CA ASN A 231 2.52 -9.05 19.96
C ASN A 231 1.13 -8.39 19.99
N LEU A 232 0.95 -7.28 20.72
CA LEU A 232 -0.33 -6.58 20.77
C LEU A 232 -0.68 -6.02 19.40
N LEU A 233 -1.85 -6.39 18.90
CA LEU A 233 -2.37 -5.90 17.64
C LEU A 233 -3.09 -4.56 17.86
N THR A 234 -2.98 -3.70 16.86
CA THR A 234 -3.74 -2.45 16.77
C THR A 234 -4.78 -2.57 15.67
N LEU A 235 -5.94 -1.93 15.88
CA LEU A 235 -6.97 -1.82 14.86
C LEU A 235 -6.42 -1.19 13.59
N GLU A 236 -6.63 -1.85 12.45
CA GLU A 236 -6.05 -1.47 11.17
C GLU A 236 -7.01 -0.60 10.36
N THR A 237 -6.51 0.49 9.78
CA THR A 237 -7.30 1.28 8.82
C THR A 237 -7.26 0.68 7.43
N THR A 238 -8.39 0.77 6.73
CA THR A 238 -8.34 0.70 5.27
C THR A 238 -7.54 1.90 4.77
N ALA A 239 -6.34 1.67 4.22
CA ALA A 239 -5.71 2.66 3.35
C ALA A 239 -6.18 2.36 1.92
N ALA A 240 -6.91 3.30 1.31
CA ALA A 240 -7.44 3.17 -0.04
C ALA A 240 -6.33 2.96 -1.10
N THR A 241 -5.11 3.41 -0.79
CA THR A 241 -3.97 3.50 -1.70
C THR A 241 -3.02 2.31 -1.68
N ARG A 242 -3.24 1.29 -0.82
CA ARG A 242 -2.32 0.15 -0.71
C ARG A 242 -3.04 -1.19 -0.65
N TRP A 243 -2.56 -2.13 -1.46
CA TRP A 243 -3.17 -3.42 -1.73
C TRP A 243 -3.45 -4.24 -0.46
N GLY A 244 -4.56 -5.01 -0.46
CA GLY A 244 -4.87 -5.97 0.59
C GLY A 244 -5.26 -5.39 1.96
N ASN A 245 -5.34 -4.07 2.11
CA ASN A 245 -5.65 -3.46 3.41
C ASN A 245 -7.08 -3.72 3.90
N GLN A 246 -8.05 -3.91 3.00
CA GLN A 246 -9.41 -4.32 3.38
C GLN A 246 -9.37 -5.71 4.04
N TYR A 247 -8.61 -6.65 3.47
CA TYR A 247 -8.40 -7.97 4.05
C TYR A 247 -7.67 -7.87 5.39
N LYS A 248 -6.56 -7.13 5.45
CA LYS A 248 -5.80 -6.92 6.69
C LYS A 248 -6.66 -6.32 7.79
N GLN A 249 -7.51 -5.34 7.46
CA GLN A 249 -8.45 -4.74 8.40
C GLN A 249 -9.48 -5.75 8.90
N VAL A 250 -10.15 -6.47 8.00
CA VAL A 250 -11.18 -7.44 8.41
C VAL A 250 -10.57 -8.54 9.26
N SER A 251 -9.48 -9.14 8.79
CA SER A 251 -8.76 -10.20 9.51
C SER A 251 -8.30 -9.75 10.90
N THR A 252 -7.59 -8.63 11.00
CA THR A 252 -7.07 -8.12 12.29
C THR A 252 -8.20 -7.77 13.26
N ASN A 253 -9.25 -7.10 12.78
CA ASN A 253 -10.36 -6.70 13.63
C ASN A 253 -11.21 -7.91 14.07
N CYS A 254 -11.33 -8.95 13.23
CA CYS A 254 -12.00 -10.19 13.62
C CYS A 254 -11.23 -10.91 14.74
N VAL A 255 -9.89 -10.97 14.66
CA VAL A 255 -9.05 -11.51 15.75
C VAL A 255 -9.23 -10.70 17.03
N LEU A 256 -9.34 -9.38 16.92
CA LEU A 256 -9.51 -8.48 18.05
C LEU A 256 -10.94 -8.41 18.59
N ARG A 257 -11.91 -9.14 18.02
CA ARG A 257 -13.33 -9.04 18.34
C ARG A 257 -13.62 -9.19 19.83
N SER A 258 -12.98 -10.15 20.49
CA SER A 258 -13.13 -10.40 21.93
C SER A 258 -12.69 -9.22 22.81
N GLY A 259 -11.82 -8.34 22.29
CA GLY A 259 -11.46 -7.07 22.94
C GLY A 259 -12.30 -5.88 22.47
N ILE A 260 -12.75 -5.88 21.21
CA ILE A 260 -13.56 -4.80 20.62
C ILE A 260 -14.96 -4.78 21.24
N ASP A 261 -15.66 -5.91 21.26
CA ASP A 261 -17.08 -5.97 21.65
C ASP A 261 -17.29 -5.46 23.09
N PRO A 262 -16.54 -5.94 24.11
CA PRO A 262 -16.68 -5.44 25.48
C PRO A 262 -16.25 -3.97 25.63
N SER A 263 -15.21 -3.56 24.90
CA SER A 263 -14.74 -2.16 24.92
C SER A 263 -15.79 -1.21 24.32
N LEU A 264 -16.53 -1.68 23.32
CA LEU A 264 -17.58 -0.91 22.66
C LEU A 264 -18.81 -0.78 23.57
N GLU A 265 -19.24 -1.88 24.21
CA GLU A 265 -20.32 -1.86 25.20
C GLU A 265 -20.02 -0.91 26.36
N LYS A 266 -18.81 -1.00 26.92
CA LYS A 266 -18.34 -0.09 27.97
C LYS A 266 -18.33 1.36 27.51
N TYR A 267 -17.84 1.61 26.28
CA TYR A 267 -17.86 2.95 25.70
C TYR A 267 -19.30 3.50 25.55
N GLN A 268 -20.24 2.67 25.09
CA GLN A 268 -21.65 3.05 24.93
C GLN A 268 -22.33 3.34 26.27
N GLN A 269 -22.09 2.51 27.29
CA GLN A 269 -22.61 2.73 28.64
C GLN A 269 -22.12 4.05 29.24
N ASN A 270 -20.82 4.35 29.07
CA ASN A 270 -20.21 5.57 29.58
C ASN A 270 -20.66 6.85 28.86
N ASN A 271 -21.17 6.74 27.63
CA ASN A 271 -21.55 7.88 26.78
C ASN A 271 -23.06 7.97 26.52
N ARG A 272 -23.88 7.18 27.24
CA ARG A 272 -25.34 7.05 27.02
C ARG A 272 -26.12 8.37 27.13
N ASN A 273 -25.59 9.35 27.87
CA ASN A 273 -26.26 10.63 28.16
C ASN A 273 -25.73 11.82 27.32
N ASN A 274 -24.77 11.60 26.42
CA ASN A 274 -24.17 12.67 25.62
C ASN A 274 -24.83 12.75 24.23
N LYS A 275 -25.83 13.65 24.10
CA LYS A 275 -26.78 13.73 22.95
C LYS A 275 -26.11 13.84 21.58
N ASP A 276 -24.92 14.45 21.48
CA ASP A 276 -24.19 14.60 20.21
C ASP A 276 -23.46 13.31 19.78
N GLN A 277 -23.12 12.43 20.72
CA GLN A 277 -22.56 11.10 20.44
C GLN A 277 -23.63 10.00 20.30
N THR A 278 -24.85 10.24 20.82
CA THR A 278 -25.97 9.31 20.75
C THR A 278 -26.37 8.96 19.31
N ARG A 279 -26.21 9.87 18.34
CA ARG A 279 -26.46 9.55 16.90
C ARG A 279 -25.47 8.54 16.33
N LEU A 280 -24.20 8.60 16.73
CA LEU A 280 -23.19 7.62 16.30
C LEU A 280 -23.43 6.25 16.97
N ILE A 281 -23.86 6.28 18.23
CA ILE A 281 -24.14 5.09 19.07
C ILE A 281 -25.41 4.37 18.62
N LEU A 282 -26.49 5.09 18.31
CA LEU A 282 -27.78 4.50 17.89
C LEU A 282 -27.66 3.81 16.51
N ILE A 283 -26.89 4.39 15.59
CA ILE A 283 -26.62 3.79 14.28
C ILE A 283 -25.76 2.53 14.41
N VAL A 284 -24.86 2.46 15.39
CA VAL A 284 -24.02 1.26 15.63
C VAL A 284 -24.81 0.17 16.37
N ALA A 285 -25.65 0.52 17.34
CA ALA A 285 -26.46 -0.42 18.12
C ALA A 285 -27.60 -1.07 17.31
N ILE A 286 -28.32 -0.29 16.49
CA ILE A 286 -29.36 -0.83 15.58
C ILE A 286 -28.72 -1.78 14.54
N VAL A 287 -27.49 -1.48 14.12
CA VAL A 287 -26.75 -2.31 13.16
C VAL A 287 -26.18 -3.58 13.79
N LEU A 288 -25.86 -3.59 15.09
CA LEU A 288 -25.45 -4.81 15.81
C LEU A 288 -26.64 -5.74 16.09
N LEU A 289 -27.82 -5.18 16.39
CA LEU A 289 -29.06 -5.94 16.60
C LEU A 289 -29.58 -6.60 15.32
N ILE A 290 -29.42 -5.95 14.16
CA ILE A 290 -29.83 -6.51 12.85
C ILE A 290 -28.80 -7.52 12.31
N LEU A 291 -27.53 -7.46 12.74
CA LEU A 291 -26.46 -8.29 12.18
C LEU A 291 -26.42 -9.75 12.64
N PHE A 292 -26.97 -10.06 13.81
CA PHE A 292 -26.67 -11.33 14.49
C PHE A 292 -27.89 -12.17 14.86
N GLN A 293 -29.09 -11.81 14.37
CA GLN A 293 -30.21 -12.74 14.33
C GLN A 293 -30.23 -13.62 13.07
N GLU A 294 -29.47 -13.32 12.01
CA GLU A 294 -29.55 -14.04 10.73
C GLU A 294 -28.21 -14.45 10.08
N SER A 295 -27.05 -14.28 10.75
CA SER A 295 -25.78 -14.78 10.21
C SER A 295 -25.45 -16.19 10.69
N ASP A 296 -25.73 -17.13 9.80
CA ASP A 296 -25.41 -18.56 9.82
C ASP A 296 -23.99 -18.87 10.39
N PRO A 297 -23.82 -19.82 11.33
CA PRO A 297 -22.52 -20.18 11.91
C PRO A 297 -21.44 -20.63 10.92
N TYR A 298 -21.78 -20.90 9.66
CA TYR A 298 -20.86 -21.37 8.63
C TYR A 298 -19.86 -20.34 8.08
N CYS A 299 -20.01 -19.04 8.38
CA CYS A 299 -19.14 -18.01 7.80
C CYS A 299 -17.72 -17.95 8.42
N CYS A 300 -17.52 -18.54 9.59
CA CYS A 300 -16.19 -18.57 10.25
C CYS A 300 -15.35 -19.79 9.86
N ASP A 301 -15.98 -20.94 9.61
CA ASP A 301 -15.25 -22.20 9.40
C ASP A 301 -14.64 -22.30 7.98
N CYS A 302 -15.33 -21.79 6.95
CA CYS A 302 -14.82 -21.78 5.57
C CYS A 302 -13.54 -20.93 5.39
N PHE A 303 -13.31 -19.93 6.25
CA PHE A 303 -12.15 -19.04 6.17
C PHE A 303 -10.89 -19.59 6.83
N ALA A 304 -11.02 -20.51 7.79
CA ALA A 304 -9.89 -21.10 8.51
C ALA A 304 -9.22 -22.22 7.70
N ASP A 305 -10.00 -23.02 6.98
CA ASP A 305 -9.52 -24.20 6.25
C ASP A 305 -8.70 -23.84 4.98
N THR A 306 -8.71 -22.57 4.57
CA THR A 306 -7.99 -22.14 3.37
C THR A 306 -6.55 -21.69 3.67
N PHE A 307 -6.17 -21.41 4.93
CA PHE A 307 -4.86 -20.82 5.25
C PHE A 307 -4.29 -21.27 6.63
N PRO A 308 -3.35 -22.24 6.67
CA PRO A 308 -2.89 -22.93 7.89
C PRO A 308 -1.97 -22.10 8.83
N GLY A 309 -1.93 -20.77 8.69
CA GLY A 309 -1.07 -19.88 9.49
C GLY A 309 -1.73 -19.22 10.71
N LEU A 310 -3.06 -19.32 10.83
CA LEU A 310 -3.87 -18.60 11.82
C LEU A 310 -4.25 -19.42 13.06
N ASP A 311 -3.86 -20.70 13.14
CA ASP A 311 -4.26 -21.61 14.23
C ASP A 311 -3.77 -21.16 15.61
N GLN A 312 -2.70 -20.36 15.67
CA GLN A 312 -2.13 -19.80 16.90
C GLN A 312 -3.02 -18.74 17.58
N PHE A 313 -4.10 -18.30 16.92
CA PHE A 313 -5.03 -17.29 17.43
C PHE A 313 -6.44 -17.82 17.72
N ARG A 314 -6.64 -19.16 17.68
CA ARG A 314 -7.92 -19.76 18.09
C ARG A 314 -8.12 -19.55 19.59
N PHE A 315 -9.01 -18.64 19.97
CA PHE A 315 -9.51 -18.56 21.33
C PHE A 315 -10.36 -19.81 21.60
N ALA A 316 -10.04 -20.54 22.67
CA ALA A 316 -10.78 -21.72 23.08
C ALA A 316 -12.27 -21.39 23.24
N LYS A 317 -13.14 -22.16 22.59
CA LYS A 317 -14.58 -22.17 22.87
C LYS A 317 -14.73 -22.43 24.37
N ARG A 318 -15.29 -21.48 25.12
CA ARG A 318 -15.74 -21.75 26.49
C ARG A 318 -16.94 -22.68 26.41
N SER A 319 -16.77 -23.88 26.94
CA SER A 319 -17.82 -24.83 27.35
C SER A 319 -18.71 -24.24 28.42
#